data_AF-A0A937HRH9-F1
#
_entry.id   AF-A0A937HRH9-F1
#
_cell.length_a   1.000
_cell.length_b   1.000
_cell.length_c   1.000
_cell.angle_alpha   90.00
_cell.angle_beta   90.00
_cell.angle_gamma   90.00
#
_symmetry.space_group_name_H-M   'P 1'
#
loop_
_entity.id
_entity.type
_entity.pdbx_description
1 polymer ?
#
loop_
_entity_poly.entity_id
_entity_poly.type
_entity_poly.pdbx_seq_one_letter_code
_entity_poly.pdbx_strand_id
1 'polypeptide(L)'
;MNLIAINIRCWSYSGDFALENMVLGMEERAVRDGANHLSSDEFDACLAIVVCRCGTNTFAHLGQIVGLYRGDATQVWNRSRDQGPIDGETYEMKCLSRIHRVPDEVCGIIEATGIHPDHHAAVVHYLLDMG
;
A
#
# COMPACT_ATOMS: atom_id res chain seq x y z
N MET A 1 -27.69 -1.78 13.24
CA MET A 1 -26.30 -1.40 13.59
C MET A 1 -25.48 -1.81 12.39
N ASN A 2 -25.24 -0.90 11.44
CA ASN A 2 -24.47 -1.23 10.23
C ASN A 2 -23.01 -1.34 10.65
N LEU A 3 -22.49 -2.57 10.70
CA LEU A 3 -21.06 -2.80 10.76
C LEU A 3 -20.50 -2.20 9.46
N ILE A 4 -19.75 -1.10 9.58
CA ILE A 4 -18.89 -0.63 8.51
C ILE A 4 -17.85 -1.73 8.36
N ALA A 5 -18.00 -2.58 7.34
CA ALA A 5 -16.99 -3.56 7.00
C ALA A 5 -15.78 -2.76 6.50
N ILE A 6 -14.74 -2.65 7.33
CA ILE A 6 -13.47 -2.05 6.93
C ILE A 6 -12.91 -2.93 5.81
N ASN A 7 -12.77 -2.38 4.61
CA ASN A 7 -12.15 -3.07 3.50
C ASN A 7 -10.63 -2.99 3.68
N ILE A 8 -9.93 -4.12 3.62
CA ILE A 8 -8.46 -4.12 3.63
C ILE A 8 -8.01 -4.58 2.25
N ARG A 9 -7.19 -3.75 1.61
CA ARG A 9 -6.64 -4.05 0.28
C ARG A 9 -5.13 -3.91 0.28
N CYS A 10 -4.50 -4.58 -0.68
CA CYS A 10 -3.06 -4.64 -0.80
C CYS A 10 -2.59 -3.99 -2.10
N TRP A 11 -1.61 -3.08 -2.00
CA TRP A 11 -0.85 -2.54 -3.11
C TRP A 11 0.54 -3.17 -3.09
N SER A 12 0.89 -3.89 -4.15
CA SER A 12 2.15 -4.63 -4.24
C SER A 12 3.13 -3.95 -5.19
N TYR A 13 4.24 -3.45 -4.65
CA TYR A 13 5.31 -2.86 -5.45
C TYR A 13 6.42 -3.89 -5.67
N SER A 14 6.83 -4.04 -6.93
CA SER A 14 7.83 -5.02 -7.37
C SER A 14 8.96 -4.33 -8.12
N GLY A 15 10.12 -4.98 -8.19
CA GLY A 15 11.30 -4.47 -8.87
C GLY A 15 12.36 -3.92 -7.90
N ASP A 16 13.53 -3.61 -8.44
CA ASP A 16 14.70 -3.23 -7.63
C ASP A 16 14.53 -1.90 -6.88
N PHE A 17 13.60 -1.04 -7.33
CA PHE A 17 13.30 0.26 -6.74
C PHE A 17 11.94 0.29 -6.01
N ALA A 18 11.33 -0.87 -5.75
CA ALA A 18 10.02 -0.95 -5.11
C ALA A 18 9.97 -0.27 -3.72
N LEU A 19 11.04 -0.36 -2.94
CA LEU A 19 11.15 0.32 -1.66
C LEU A 19 11.28 1.84 -1.81
N GLU A 20 12.01 2.32 -2.83
CA GLU A 20 12.09 3.75 -3.17
C GLU A 20 10.71 4.27 -3.59
N ASN A 21 9.99 3.52 -4.41
CA ASN A 21 8.63 3.83 -4.84
C ASN A 21 7.65 3.92 -3.66
N MET A 22 7.80 3.04 -2.67
CA MET A 22 7.03 3.07 -1.43
C MET A 22 7.34 4.33 -0.61
N VAL A 23 8.62 4.70 -0.47
CA VAL A 23 9.03 5.92 0.25
C VAL A 23 8.46 7.18 -0.42
N LEU A 24 8.60 7.30 -1.74
CA LEU A 24 8.08 8.44 -2.50
C LEU A 24 6.55 8.54 -2.39
N GLY A 25 5.85 7.42 -2.51
CA GLY A 25 4.40 7.38 -2.32
C GLY A 25 3.99 7.79 -0.89
N MET A 26 4.73 7.36 0.12
CA MET A 26 4.48 7.75 1.51
C MET A 26 4.71 9.25 1.75
N GLU A 27 5.77 9.83 1.19
CA GLU A 27 6.06 11.27 1.29
C GLU A 27 4.97 12.12 0.66
N GLU A 28 4.50 11.74 -0.53
CA GLU A 28 3.44 12.44 -1.28
C GLU A 28 2.03 11.99 -0.89
N ARG A 29 1.89 11.06 0.06
CA ARG A 29 0.60 10.51 0.51
C ARG A 29 -0.22 9.92 -0.64
N ALA A 30 0.46 9.24 -1.54
CA ALA A 30 -0.10 8.66 -2.75
C ALA A 30 0.20 7.16 -2.83
N VAL A 31 -0.77 6.42 -3.36
CA VAL A 31 -0.58 5.01 -3.72
C VAL A 31 -1.18 4.77 -5.09
N ARG A 32 -0.49 3.96 -5.91
CA ARG A 32 -0.90 3.61 -7.27
C ARG A 32 -0.67 2.13 -7.54
N ASP A 33 -1.61 1.49 -8.20
CA ASP A 33 -1.40 0.26 -8.95
C ASP A 33 -2.45 0.12 -10.07
N GLY A 34 -2.38 -0.96 -10.84
CA GLY A 34 -3.36 -1.29 -11.88
C GLY A 34 -4.42 -2.34 -11.47
N ALA A 35 -4.48 -2.74 -10.20
CA ALA A 35 -5.34 -3.83 -9.73
C ALA A 35 -6.47 -3.35 -8.81
N ASN A 36 -6.22 -2.31 -8.02
CA ASN A 36 -7.18 -1.76 -7.09
C ASN A 36 -8.01 -0.66 -7.73
N HIS A 37 -9.30 -0.94 -7.90
CA HIS A 37 -10.31 0.03 -8.30
C HIS A 37 -11.30 0.23 -7.16
N LEU A 38 -11.38 1.44 -6.62
CA LEU A 38 -12.24 1.80 -5.51
C LEU A 38 -13.35 2.74 -6.00
N SER A 39 -14.56 2.48 -5.52
CA SER A 39 -15.65 3.44 -5.65
C SER A 39 -15.54 4.54 -4.58
N SER A 40 -16.23 5.67 -4.79
CA SER A 40 -16.27 6.76 -3.80
C SER A 40 -16.82 6.34 -2.44
N ASP A 41 -17.66 5.31 -2.41
CA ASP A 41 -18.28 4.80 -1.17
C ASP A 41 -17.27 4.03 -0.30
N GLU A 42 -16.12 3.65 -0.87
CA GLU A 42 -15.05 2.95 -0.16
C GLU A 42 -13.98 3.90 0.41
N PHE A 43 -14.02 5.18 0.03
CA PHE A 43 -13.15 6.19 0.63
C PHE A 43 -13.45 6.34 2.12
N ASP A 44 -12.41 6.56 2.91
CA ASP A 44 -12.41 6.53 4.37
C ASP A 44 -12.79 5.16 5.01
N ALA A 45 -13.29 4.20 4.24
CA ALA A 45 -13.62 2.85 4.69
C ALA A 45 -12.60 1.77 4.24
N CYS A 46 -11.58 2.15 3.45
CA CYS A 46 -10.55 1.27 2.94
C CYS A 46 -9.18 1.50 3.61
N LEU A 47 -8.64 0.45 4.21
CA LEU A 47 -7.25 0.37 4.65
C LEU A 47 -6.38 -0.21 3.53
N ALA A 48 -5.27 0.47 3.28
CA ALA A 48 -4.28 0.09 2.29
C ALA A 48 -3.03 -0.47 3.00
N ILE A 49 -2.74 -1.73 2.74
CA ILE A 49 -1.42 -2.31 2.98
C ILE A 49 -0.59 -2.06 1.73
N VAL A 50 0.45 -1.25 1.82
CA VAL A 50 1.41 -1.08 0.73
C VAL A 50 2.61 -1.94 1.06
N VAL A 51 2.93 -2.91 0.20
CA VAL A 51 3.96 -3.91 0.44
C VAL A 51 4.96 -3.92 -0.72
N CYS A 52 6.23 -4.20 -0.42
CA CYS A 52 7.23 -4.51 -1.41
C CYS A 52 8.22 -5.55 -0.90
N ARG A 53 8.88 -6.25 -1.82
CA ARG A 53 9.97 -7.16 -1.50
C ARG A 53 11.29 -6.61 -2.00
N CYS A 54 12.27 -6.45 -1.11
CA CYS A 54 13.64 -6.05 -1.43
C CYS A 54 14.59 -7.19 -1.02
N GLY A 55 15.03 -7.96 -2.01
CA GLY A 55 15.78 -9.21 -1.78
C GLY A 55 14.94 -10.23 -1.01
N THR A 56 15.42 -10.68 0.15
CA THR A 56 14.71 -11.60 1.02
C THR A 56 13.78 -10.90 2.03
N ASN A 57 13.78 -9.58 2.07
CA ASN A 57 13.03 -8.82 3.07
C ASN A 57 11.73 -8.27 2.51
N THR A 58 10.65 -8.46 3.26
CA THR A 58 9.35 -7.84 3.02
C THR A 58 9.25 -6.55 3.83
N PHE A 59 8.89 -5.47 3.17
CA PHE A 59 8.61 -4.17 3.79
C PHE A 59 7.16 -3.80 3.52
N ALA A 60 6.50 -3.21 4.51
CA ALA A 60 5.16 -2.68 4.33
C ALA A 60 4.89 -1.47 5.22
N HIS A 61 3.89 -0.68 4.84
CA HIS A 61 3.26 0.28 5.72
C HIS A 61 1.74 0.23 5.54
N LEU A 62 1.03 0.82 6.51
CA LEU A 62 -0.41 0.91 6.53
C LEU A 62 -0.84 2.35 6.24
N GLY A 63 -1.92 2.49 5.48
CA GLY A 63 -2.61 3.76 5.27
C GLY A 63 -4.11 3.58 5.16
N GLN A 64 -4.83 4.70 5.12
CA GLN A 64 -6.26 4.77 4.83
C GLN A 64 -6.46 5.52 3.52
N ILE A 65 -7.22 4.96 2.59
CA ILE A 65 -7.56 5.65 1.34
C ILE A 65 -8.65 6.68 1.61
N VAL A 66 -8.36 7.95 1.29
CA VAL A 66 -9.28 9.08 1.54
C VAL A 66 -9.92 9.62 0.26
N GLY A 67 -9.44 9.19 -0.90
CA GLY A 67 -10.02 9.55 -2.19
C GLY A 67 -9.06 9.39 -3.36
N LEU A 68 -9.45 9.94 -4.51
CA LEU A 68 -8.54 10.09 -5.65
C LEU A 68 -7.46 11.11 -5.35
N TYR A 69 -6.25 10.87 -5.85
CA TYR A 69 -5.14 11.80 -5.70
C TYR A 69 -5.43 13.12 -6.42
N ARG A 70 -5.26 14.23 -5.71
CA ARG A 70 -5.61 15.58 -6.20
C ARG A 70 -4.47 16.32 -6.87
N GLY A 71 -3.23 15.81 -6.77
CA GLY A 71 -2.04 16.39 -7.38
C GLY A 71 -1.74 15.80 -8.76
N ASP A 72 -0.61 16.22 -9.34
CA ASP A 72 -0.07 15.59 -10.54
C ASP A 72 0.59 14.25 -10.16
N ALA A 73 -0.15 13.14 -10.35
CA ALA A 73 0.32 11.79 -10.02
C ALA A 73 1.60 11.41 -10.77
N THR A 74 1.86 12.02 -11.94
CA THR A 74 3.09 11.75 -12.70
C THR A 74 4.34 12.31 -12.01
N GLN A 75 4.17 13.30 -11.12
CA GLN A 75 5.28 13.92 -10.40
C GLN A 75 5.65 13.19 -9.11
N VAL A 76 4.80 12.29 -8.60
CA VAL A 76 5.08 11.54 -7.37
C VAL A 76 6.31 10.64 -7.55
N TRP A 77 6.33 9.86 -8.63
CA TRP A 77 7.40 8.89 -8.90
C TRP A 77 8.38 9.36 -9.98
N ASN A 78 8.36 10.63 -10.38
CA ASN A 78 9.31 11.15 -11.38
C ASN A 78 10.78 11.11 -10.92
N ARG A 79 11.01 11.01 -9.61
CA ARG A 79 12.34 10.85 -9.01
C ARG A 79 12.78 9.39 -8.94
N SER A 80 11.85 8.46 -9.13
CA SER A 80 12.17 7.04 -9.13
C SER A 80 12.92 6.65 -10.40
N ARG A 81 13.89 5.77 -10.24
CA ARG A 81 14.71 5.24 -11.34
C ARG A 81 13.95 4.30 -12.27
N ASP A 82 12.82 3.74 -11.83
CA ASP A 82 11.98 2.85 -12.63
C ASP A 82 10.64 3.46 -13.05
N GLN A 83 10.46 4.78 -12.87
CA GLN A 83 9.22 5.50 -13.18
C GLN A 83 8.03 5.13 -12.28
N GLY A 84 8.27 4.41 -11.18
CA GLY A 84 7.28 4.16 -10.15
C GLY A 84 6.56 2.81 -10.26
N PRO A 85 5.54 2.60 -9.41
CA PRO A 85 4.66 1.45 -9.47
C PRO A 85 3.93 1.36 -10.81
N ILE A 86 3.38 0.18 -11.11
CA ILE A 86 2.54 -0.08 -12.29
C ILE A 86 1.49 1.03 -12.45
N ASP A 87 1.32 1.50 -13.68
CA ASP A 87 0.33 2.53 -14.00
C ASP A 87 -1.09 2.07 -13.70
N GLY A 88 -1.88 3.03 -13.20
CA GLY A 88 -3.29 2.85 -12.89
C GLY A 88 -3.81 4.02 -12.05
N GLU A 89 -4.92 3.81 -11.36
CA GLU A 89 -5.53 4.86 -10.55
C GLU A 89 -4.64 5.21 -9.36
N THR A 90 -4.45 6.51 -9.15
CA THR A 90 -3.67 7.01 -8.02
C THR A 90 -4.62 7.54 -6.96
N TYR A 91 -4.47 7.03 -5.75
CA TYR A 91 -5.29 7.35 -4.60
C TYR A 91 -4.51 8.21 -3.60
N GLU A 92 -5.21 9.16 -2.98
CA GLU A 92 -4.72 9.87 -1.81
C GLU A 92 -4.88 8.98 -0.58
N MET A 93 -3.85 8.96 0.26
CA MET A 93 -3.75 8.07 1.39
C MET A 93 -3.26 8.79 2.64
N LYS A 94 -3.97 8.62 3.74
CA LYS A 94 -3.50 9.00 5.07
C LYS A 94 -2.64 7.88 5.64
N CYS A 95 -1.34 8.10 5.77
CA CYS A 95 -0.43 7.12 6.37
C CYS A 95 -0.78 6.89 7.86
N LEU A 96 -0.89 5.62 8.25
CA LEU A 96 -1.22 5.19 9.61
C LEU A 96 -0.04 4.56 10.34
N SER A 97 0.95 4.03 9.61
CA SER A 97 2.20 3.52 10.16
C SER A 97 3.40 4.05 9.39
N ARG A 98 4.60 3.81 9.92
CA ARG A 98 5.84 3.92 9.15
C ARG A 98 6.05 2.67 8.30
N ILE A 99 7.09 2.69 7.47
CA ILE A 99 7.56 1.50 6.77
C ILE A 99 8.29 0.61 7.78
N HIS A 100 7.83 -0.64 7.89
CA HIS A 100 8.42 -1.66 8.73
C HIS A 100 8.81 -2.88 7.91
N ARG A 101 9.86 -3.57 8.35
CA ARG A 101 10.11 -4.94 7.90
C ARG A 101 9.05 -5.85 8.51
N VAL A 102 8.37 -6.63 7.68
CA VAL A 102 7.33 -7.57 8.08
C VAL A 102 7.88 -9.00 8.01
N PRO A 103 7.80 -9.80 9.09
CA PRO A 103 8.19 -11.20 9.07
C PRO A 103 7.33 -12.04 8.13
N ASP A 104 7.93 -13.01 7.45
CA ASP A 104 7.23 -13.93 6.53
C ASP A 104 6.13 -14.74 7.24
N GLU A 105 6.27 -15.00 8.54
CA GLU A 105 5.25 -15.65 9.38
C GLU A 105 3.98 -14.81 9.55
N VAL A 106 4.07 -13.48 9.39
CA VAL A 106 2.92 -12.57 9.47
C VAL A 106 2.28 -12.40 8.09
N CYS A 107 3.08 -12.08 7.08
CA CYS A 107 2.57 -11.76 5.74
C CYS A 107 2.36 -12.97 4.83
N GLY A 108 2.86 -14.14 5.19
CA GLY A 108 2.84 -15.32 4.33
C GLY A 108 3.67 -15.12 3.06
N ILE A 109 3.37 -15.93 2.04
CA ILE A 109 4.00 -15.83 0.72
C ILE A 109 3.43 -14.61 0.00
N ILE A 110 4.30 -13.70 -0.45
CA ILE A 110 3.92 -12.55 -1.27
C ILE A 110 3.78 -13.00 -2.72
N GLU A 111 2.57 -12.90 -3.25
CA GLU A 111 2.24 -13.18 -4.65
C GLU A 111 2.35 -11.91 -5.50
N ALA A 112 2.14 -12.02 -6.81
CA ALA A 112 2.14 -10.87 -7.72
C ALA A 112 1.10 -9.81 -7.33
N THR A 113 -0.04 -10.26 -6.79
CA THR A 113 -1.14 -9.41 -6.29
C THR A 113 -0.90 -8.89 -4.87
N GLY A 114 0.22 -9.26 -4.23
CA GLY A 114 0.59 -8.84 -2.88
C GLY A 114 0.34 -9.90 -1.82
N ILE A 115 -0.08 -9.45 -0.64
CA ILE A 115 -0.37 -10.31 0.51
C ILE A 115 -1.71 -11.01 0.29
N HIS A 116 -1.77 -12.31 0.54
CA HIS A 116 -3.01 -13.07 0.47
C HIS A 116 -4.06 -12.54 1.48
N PRO A 117 -5.36 -12.44 1.13
CA PRO A 117 -6.39 -11.86 2.00
C PRO A 117 -6.43 -12.42 3.43
N ASP A 118 -6.19 -13.72 3.59
CA ASP A 118 -6.18 -14.38 4.91
C ASP A 118 -5.11 -13.82 5.88
N HIS A 119 -4.06 -13.18 5.35
CA HIS A 119 -2.99 -12.57 6.13
C HIS A 119 -3.18 -11.06 6.36
N HIS A 120 -4.16 -10.42 5.71
CA HIS A 120 -4.36 -8.96 5.80
C HIS A 120 -4.56 -8.48 7.24
N ALA A 121 -5.44 -9.15 7.99
CA ALA A 121 -5.71 -8.77 9.37
C ALA A 121 -4.44 -8.87 10.25
N ALA A 122 -3.67 -9.96 10.10
CA ALA A 122 -2.43 -10.16 10.86
C ALA A 122 -1.39 -9.06 10.55
N VAL A 123 -1.24 -8.71 9.27
CA VAL A 123 -0.33 -7.64 8.84
C VAL A 123 -0.78 -6.28 9.34
N VAL A 124 -2.08 -5.97 9.30
CA VAL A 124 -2.63 -4.72 9.85
C VAL A 124 -2.32 -4.60 11.34
N HIS A 125 -2.60 -5.66 12.12
CA HIS A 125 -2.29 -5.66 13.55
C HIS A 125 -0.80 -5.46 13.81
N TYR A 126 0.07 -6.19 13.11
CA TYR A 126 1.51 -6.04 13.24
C TYR A 126 1.97 -4.60 12.93
N LEU A 127 1.49 -3.98 11.84
CA LEU A 127 1.89 -2.63 11.45
C LEU A 127 1.39 -1.55 12.42
N LEU A 128 0.22 -1.76 13.04
CA LEU A 128 -0.30 -0.87 14.07
C LEU A 128 0.45 -1.02 15.40
N ASP A 129 0.87 -2.22 15.76
CA ASP A 129 1.63 -2.48 17.00
C ASP A 129 3.06 -1.94 16.93
N MET A 130 3.62 -1.80 15.73
CA MET A 130 4.99 -1.33 15.49
C MET A 130 5.11 0.20 15.30
N GLY A 131 3.99 0.90 15.07
CA GLY A 131 3.91 2.34 14.78
C GLY A 131 3.93 3.23 16.02
#